data_AF-A0A7W2R9I8-F1
#
_entry.id   AF-A0A7W2R9I8-F1
#
_cell.length_a   1.000
_cell.length_b   1.000
_cell.length_c   1.000
_cell.angle_alpha   90.00
_cell.angle_beta   90.00
_cell.angle_gamma   90.00
#
_symmetry.space_group_name_H-M   'P 1'
#
loop_
_entity.id
_entity.type
_entity.pdbx_description
1 polymer ?
#
loop_
_entity_poly.entity_id
_entity_poly.type
_entity_poly.pdbx_seq_one_letter_code
_entity_poly.pdbx_strand_id
1 'polypeptide(L)'
;MKLVHTCSSHSLLSILKSKRFVPKYDSPLAGDSGINCFIADRKYNTSQCFGGAGAFLYFDWQSTVTEVSIDAPFPLTPDVLHNQESWRAVIPRGTKSSLIKVVDFEIKDNELNFWDNIQIKYFKYKLKKNPMFINL
;
A
#
# COMPACT_ATOMS: atom_id res chain seq x y z
N MET A 1 -1.34 -11.76 6.26
CA MET A 1 -0.30 -10.91 6.90
C MET A 1 -0.70 -9.47 6.71
N LYS A 2 -0.67 -8.64 7.76
CA LYS A 2 -1.07 -7.23 7.64
C LYS A 2 0.08 -6.37 7.14
N LEU A 3 -0.18 -5.60 6.08
CA LEU A 3 0.73 -4.60 5.54
C LEU A 3 0.11 -3.21 5.68
N VAL A 4 0.94 -2.19 5.83
CA VAL A 4 0.52 -0.79 5.83
C VAL A 4 1.30 0.00 4.79
N HIS A 5 0.58 0.71 3.93
CA HIS A 5 1.14 1.71 3.02
C HIS A 5 0.72 3.10 3.49
N THR A 6 1.67 4.02 3.52
CA THR A 6 1.44 5.42 3.88
C THR A 6 1.32 6.28 2.64
N CYS A 7 0.26 7.08 2.54
CA CYS A 7 0.04 8.00 1.43
C CYS A 7 -0.72 9.25 1.87
N SER A 8 -1.00 10.16 0.95
CA SER A 8 -1.90 11.29 1.20
C SER A 8 -3.36 10.85 1.16
N SER A 9 -4.24 11.56 1.86
CA SER A 9 -5.69 11.29 1.83
C SER A 9 -6.29 11.33 0.43
N HIS A 10 -5.78 12.21 -0.44
CA HIS A 10 -6.19 12.27 -1.85
C HIS A 10 -5.82 10.99 -2.61
N SER A 11 -4.59 10.50 -2.42
CA SER A 11 -4.11 9.26 -3.06
C SER A 11 -4.93 8.07 -2.58
N LEU A 12 -5.18 7.98 -1.27
CA LEU A 12 -6.04 6.95 -0.70
C LEU A 12 -7.43 6.93 -1.35
N LEU A 13 -8.10 8.09 -1.42
CA LEU A 13 -9.42 8.19 -2.05
C LEU A 13 -9.38 7.80 -3.53
N SER A 14 -8.34 8.19 -4.26
CA SER A 14 -8.15 7.81 -5.66
C SER A 14 -8.02 6.29 -5.82
N ILE A 15 -7.23 5.65 -4.96
CA ILE A 15 -7.07 4.18 -4.93
C ILE A 15 -8.41 3.50 -4.63
N LEU A 16 -9.13 3.94 -3.60
CA LEU A 16 -10.41 3.35 -3.20
C LEU A 16 -11.49 3.48 -4.28
N LYS A 17 -11.54 4.61 -4.99
CA LYS A 17 -12.49 4.86 -6.09
C LYS A 17 -12.17 4.04 -7.33
N SER A 18 -10.91 4.08 -7.76
CA SER A 18 -10.47 3.44 -9.01
C SER A 18 -10.19 1.95 -8.87
N LYS A 19 -10.03 1.46 -7.62
CA LYS A 19 -9.46 0.15 -7.30
C LYS A 19 -8.11 -0.08 -7.98
N ARG A 20 -7.31 0.97 -8.14
CA ARG A 20 -6.00 0.92 -8.77
C ARG A 20 -4.98 1.71 -7.94
N PHE A 21 -3.85 1.08 -7.68
CA PHE A 21 -2.66 1.76 -7.19
C PHE A 21 -1.84 2.27 -8.38
N VAL A 22 -1.36 3.50 -8.30
CA VAL A 22 -0.46 4.06 -9.32
C VAL A 22 0.88 4.35 -8.63
N PRO A 23 1.96 3.61 -8.97
CA PRO A 23 3.27 3.86 -8.41
C PRO A 23 3.81 5.22 -8.85
N LYS A 24 4.78 5.75 -8.10
CA LYS A 24 5.41 7.04 -8.42
C LYS A 24 6.17 6.98 -9.75
N TYR A 25 6.77 5.83 -10.07
CA TYR A 25 7.48 5.62 -11.31
C TYR A 25 6.87 4.46 -12.08
N ASP A 26 6.68 4.65 -13.38
CA ASP A 26 6.14 3.61 -14.26
C ASP A 26 7.16 2.54 -14.62
N SER A 27 8.46 2.87 -14.62
CA SER A 27 9.50 1.90 -15.00
C SER A 27 9.61 0.78 -13.97
N PRO A 28 9.51 -0.51 -14.36
CA PRO A 28 9.67 -1.64 -13.43
C PRO A 28 11.11 -1.77 -12.88
N LEU A 29 12.08 -1.04 -13.46
CA LEU A 29 13.46 -0.95 -12.99
C LEU A 29 13.63 0.05 -11.84
N ALA A 30 12.64 0.90 -11.59
CA ALA A 30 12.70 1.85 -10.49
C ALA A 30 12.34 1.17 -9.16
N GLY A 31 13.05 1.55 -8.09
CA GLY A 31 12.78 1.05 -6.75
C GLY A 31 11.38 1.37 -6.22
N ASP A 32 10.72 2.37 -6.80
CA ASP A 32 9.39 2.88 -6.44
C ASP A 32 8.34 2.53 -7.50
N SER A 33 8.55 1.43 -8.22
CA SER A 33 7.66 0.92 -9.28
C SER A 33 6.49 0.07 -8.79
N GLY A 34 6.44 -0.23 -7.48
CA GLY A 34 5.39 -1.02 -6.84
C GLY A 34 4.76 -0.33 -5.63
N ILE A 35 4.12 -1.12 -4.76
CA ILE A 35 3.59 -0.62 -3.49
C ILE A 35 4.68 -0.78 -2.42
N ASN A 36 5.28 0.33 -2.04
CA ASN A 36 6.13 0.40 -0.85
C ASN A 36 5.25 0.36 0.40
N CYS A 37 5.50 -0.59 1.30
CA CYS A 37 4.69 -0.79 2.48
C CYS A 37 5.53 -1.31 3.64
N PHE A 38 4.88 -1.59 4.77
CA PHE A 38 5.49 -2.14 5.97
C PHE A 38 4.68 -3.29 6.51
N ILE A 39 5.36 -4.32 7.00
CA ILE A 39 4.74 -5.41 7.75
C ILE A 39 4.44 -4.91 9.17
N ALA A 40 3.17 -4.97 9.59
CA ALA A 40 2.67 -4.29 10.80
C ALA A 40 3.40 -4.64 12.11
N ASP A 41 3.94 -5.86 12.22
CA ASP A 41 4.60 -6.36 13.44
C ASP A 41 6.14 -6.34 13.36
N ARG A 42 6.72 -5.66 12.37
CA ARG A 42 8.17 -5.54 12.20
C ARG A 42 8.68 -4.13 12.49
N LYS A 43 9.93 -4.06 12.95
CA LYS A 43 10.65 -2.80 13.17
C LYS A 43 11.25 -2.33 11.86
N TYR A 44 10.78 -1.19 11.35
CA TYR A 44 11.37 -0.50 10.21
C TYR A 44 12.04 0.80 10.68
N ASN A 45 12.93 1.34 9.84
CA ASN A 45 13.55 2.63 10.11
C ASN A 45 12.54 3.77 9.92
N THR A 46 11.92 4.20 11.02
CA THR A 46 10.84 5.21 11.03
C THR A 46 11.32 6.62 10.69
N SER A 47 12.63 6.87 10.66
CA SER A 47 13.18 8.17 10.25
C SER A 47 12.91 8.50 8.78
N GLN A 48 12.46 7.51 7.99
CA GLN A 48 12.01 7.68 6.61
C GLN A 48 10.50 7.77 6.45
N CYS A 49 9.74 8.02 7.53
CA CYS A 49 8.29 8.15 7.48
C CYS A 49 7.82 9.40 6.70
N PHE A 50 7.94 9.32 5.38
CA PHE A 50 7.13 9.86 4.27
C PHE A 50 6.69 11.32 4.31
N GLY A 51 7.24 12.11 3.37
CA GLY A 51 6.53 13.28 2.87
C GLY A 51 5.16 12.88 2.32
N GLY A 52 4.09 13.52 2.79
CA GLY A 52 2.71 13.21 2.41
C GLY A 52 1.96 12.25 3.34
N ALA A 53 2.45 12.00 4.56
CA ALA A 53 1.84 11.11 5.56
C ALA A 53 0.52 11.65 6.16
N GLY A 54 -0.56 11.56 5.39
CA GLY A 54 -1.92 11.93 5.80
C GLY A 54 -2.86 10.74 5.99
N ALA A 55 -2.54 9.59 5.41
CA ALA A 55 -3.36 8.40 5.41
C ALA A 55 -2.56 7.10 5.43
N PHE A 56 -3.20 6.05 5.91
CA PHE A 56 -2.70 4.69 5.99
C PHE A 56 -3.66 3.77 5.26
N LEU A 57 -3.15 2.91 4.37
CA LEU A 57 -3.91 1.89 3.67
C LEU A 57 -3.43 0.52 4.13
N TYR A 58 -4.34 -0.31 4.63
CA TYR A 58 -4.01 -1.63 5.16
C TYR A 58 -4.38 -2.73 4.17
N PHE A 59 -3.43 -3.62 3.94
CA PHE A 59 -3.61 -4.80 3.10
C PHE A 59 -3.49 -6.08 3.91
N ASP A 60 -4.19 -7.13 3.47
CA ASP A 60 -4.00 -8.50 3.92
C ASP A 60 -3.31 -9.30 2.82
N TRP A 61 -2.02 -9.57 3.02
CA TRP A 61 -1.19 -10.36 2.11
C TRP A 61 -1.22 -11.85 2.45
N GLN A 62 -1.52 -12.69 1.47
CA GLN A 62 -1.68 -14.15 1.65
C GLN A 62 -0.79 -14.98 0.70
N SER A 63 0.30 -14.39 0.21
CA SER A 63 1.28 -15.06 -0.66
C SER A 63 2.65 -15.16 0.02
N THR A 64 3.62 -15.69 -0.73
CA THR A 64 5.02 -15.80 -0.34
C THR A 64 5.61 -14.45 0.08
N VAL A 65 6.51 -14.52 1.06
CA VAL A 65 7.35 -13.41 1.53
C VAL A 65 8.80 -13.85 1.41
N THR A 66 9.65 -12.97 0.87
CA THR A 66 11.08 -13.22 0.72
C THR A 66 11.86 -12.07 1.34
N GLU A 67 12.86 -12.39 2.15
CA GLU A 67 13.84 -11.40 2.63
C GLU A 67 14.86 -11.14 1.51
N VAL A 68 15.09 -9.88 1.19
CA VAL A 68 16.06 -9.46 0.17
C VAL A 68 16.89 -8.30 0.69
N SER A 69 18.09 -8.11 0.13
CA SER A 69 18.90 -6.94 0.48
C SER A 69 18.29 -5.65 -0.07
N ILE A 70 18.63 -4.51 0.55
CA ILE A 70 18.29 -3.18 0.02
C ILE A 70 18.84 -2.97 -1.40
N ASP A 71 19.96 -3.61 -1.73
CA ASP A 71 20.63 -3.54 -3.04
C ASP A 71 20.11 -4.56 -4.06
N ALA A 72 19.01 -5.27 -3.73
CA ALA A 72 18.41 -6.22 -4.65
C ALA A 72 18.02 -5.54 -5.99
N PRO A 73 18.42 -6.11 -7.14
CA PRO A 73 18.14 -5.49 -8.43
C PRO A 73 16.65 -5.51 -8.76
N PHE A 74 16.16 -4.44 -9.36
CA PHE A 74 14.83 -4.37 -9.94
C PHE A 74 14.86 -4.84 -11.40
N PRO A 75 13.79 -5.51 -11.91
CA PRO A 75 12.50 -5.69 -11.25
C PRO A 75 12.51 -6.84 -10.24
N LEU A 76 11.83 -6.63 -9.13
CA LEU A 76 11.53 -7.70 -8.17
C LEU A 76 10.45 -8.63 -8.74
N THR A 77 10.50 -9.92 -8.38
CA THR A 77 9.55 -10.93 -8.86
C THR A 77 8.11 -10.63 -8.39
N PRO A 78 7.12 -10.49 -9.30
CA PRO A 78 5.72 -10.28 -8.93
C PRO A 78 5.13 -11.42 -8.08
N ASP A 79 3.97 -11.17 -7.45
CA ASP A 79 3.23 -12.13 -6.61
C ASP A 79 3.95 -12.57 -5.32
N VAL A 80 5.13 -11.99 -5.05
CA VAL A 80 5.94 -12.17 -3.85
C VAL A 80 6.06 -10.83 -3.14
N LEU A 81 5.90 -10.83 -1.80
CA LEU A 81 6.23 -9.67 -0.98
C LEU A 81 7.73 -9.70 -0.68
N HIS A 82 8.46 -8.69 -1.10
CA HIS A 82 9.90 -8.60 -0.86
C HIS A 82 10.14 -7.70 0.36
N ASN A 83 10.62 -8.26 1.46
CA ASN A 83 11.05 -7.48 2.61
C ASN A 83 12.51 -7.06 2.43
N GLN A 84 12.73 -5.78 2.11
CA GLN A 84 14.05 -5.18 1.96
C GLN A 84 14.58 -4.75 3.33
N GLU A 85 15.04 -5.73 4.11
CA GLU A 85 15.63 -5.51 5.44
C GLU A 85 14.73 -4.65 6.36
N SER A 86 15.31 -3.69 7.09
CA SER A 86 14.60 -2.71 7.93
C SER A 86 14.16 -1.47 7.16
N TRP A 87 14.31 -1.44 5.83
CA TRP A 87 13.99 -0.28 4.99
C TRP A 87 12.50 -0.24 4.65
N ARG A 88 11.99 -1.26 3.94
CA ARG A 88 10.58 -1.38 3.55
C ARG A 88 10.24 -2.80 3.11
N ALA A 89 8.96 -3.08 2.95
CA ALA A 89 8.48 -4.16 2.11
C ALA A 89 7.97 -3.61 0.77
N VAL A 90 8.06 -4.40 -0.30
CA VAL A 90 7.63 -4.01 -1.65
C VAL A 90 6.72 -5.09 -2.24
N ILE A 91 5.54 -4.68 -2.70
CA ILE A 91 4.70 -5.48 -3.61
C ILE A 91 5.05 -5.03 -5.04
N PRO A 92 5.73 -5.85 -5.86
CA PRO A 92 6.22 -5.43 -7.16
C PRO A 92 5.11 -5.24 -8.20
N ARG A 93 5.37 -4.38 -9.18
CA ARG A 93 4.49 -4.18 -10.35
C ARG A 93 4.20 -5.51 -11.05
N GLY A 94 2.97 -5.66 -11.56
CA GLY A 94 2.53 -6.89 -12.22
C GLY A 94 2.04 -7.98 -11.26
N THR A 95 2.03 -7.71 -9.95
CA THR A 95 1.37 -8.57 -8.97
C THR A 95 -0.12 -8.68 -9.27
N LYS A 96 -0.65 -9.90 -9.23
CA LYS A 96 -2.07 -10.19 -9.47
C LYS A 96 -2.94 -9.44 -8.46
N SER A 97 -4.00 -8.81 -8.95
CA SER A 97 -4.93 -8.05 -8.09
C SER A 97 -5.63 -8.89 -7.03
N SER A 98 -5.77 -10.20 -7.26
CA SER A 98 -6.28 -11.16 -6.26
C SER A 98 -5.42 -11.25 -5.00
N LEU A 99 -4.16 -10.80 -5.04
CA LEU A 99 -3.24 -10.79 -3.89
C LEU A 99 -3.18 -9.44 -3.17
N ILE A 100 -3.65 -8.35 -3.79
CA ILE A 100 -3.60 -6.99 -3.23
C ILE A 100 -4.95 -6.66 -2.59
N LYS A 101 -5.20 -7.30 -1.46
CA LYS A 101 -6.45 -7.22 -0.72
C LYS A 101 -6.43 -6.09 0.30
N VAL A 102 -7.07 -4.98 0.00
CA VAL A 102 -7.35 -3.89 0.94
C VAL A 102 -8.39 -4.35 1.96
N VAL A 103 -8.06 -4.21 3.23
CA VAL A 103 -8.92 -4.62 4.36
C VAL A 103 -9.35 -3.46 5.24
N ASP A 104 -8.54 -2.41 5.34
CA ASP A 104 -8.90 -1.21 6.08
C ASP A 104 -8.07 -0.01 5.62
N PHE A 105 -8.35 1.18 6.15
CA PHE A 105 -7.53 2.37 5.99
C PHE A 105 -7.75 3.35 7.14
N GLU A 106 -6.82 4.27 7.37
CA GLU A 106 -6.95 5.36 8.35
C GLU A 106 -6.56 6.68 7.69
N ILE A 107 -7.14 7.77 8.16
CA ILE A 107 -6.84 9.13 7.69
C ILE A 107 -6.61 9.98 8.93
N LYS A 108 -5.53 10.75 8.96
CA LYS A 108 -5.26 11.71 10.02
C LYS A 108 -6.29 12.84 9.98
N ASP A 109 -6.65 13.33 11.16
CA ASP A 109 -7.74 14.30 11.31
C ASP A 109 -7.52 15.58 10.48
N ASN A 110 -8.63 16.15 9.98
CA ASN A 110 -8.73 17.46 9.29
C ASN A 110 -8.19 17.56 7.85
N GLU A 111 -7.89 16.47 7.15
CA GLU A 111 -7.45 16.55 5.74
C GLU A 111 -8.57 16.63 4.69
N LEU A 112 -9.83 16.42 5.08
CA LEU A 112 -10.92 16.16 4.14
C LEU A 112 -12.06 17.17 4.20
N ASN A 113 -12.60 17.52 3.03
CA ASN A 113 -13.85 18.28 2.93
C ASN A 113 -15.08 17.41 3.28
N PHE A 114 -16.26 18.04 3.33
CA PHE A 114 -17.51 17.35 3.67
C PHE A 114 -17.84 16.15 2.76
N TRP A 115 -17.65 16.29 1.45
CA TRP A 115 -17.95 15.24 0.47
C TRP A 115 -16.99 14.06 0.58
N ASP A 116 -15.70 14.34 0.80
CA ASP A 116 -14.69 13.31 1.03
C ASP A 116 -14.99 12.53 2.32
N ASN A 117 -15.43 13.21 3.38
CA ASN A 117 -15.85 12.56 4.62
C ASN A 117 -17.01 11.58 4.42
N ILE A 118 -18.00 11.93 3.59
CA ILE A 118 -19.10 11.01 3.25
C ILE A 118 -18.56 9.78 2.50
N GLN A 119 -17.68 9.98 1.52
CA GLN A 119 -17.10 8.90 0.73
C GLN A 119 -16.27 7.94 1.59
N ILE A 120 -15.47 8.48 2.51
CA ILE A 120 -14.69 7.68 3.45
C ILE A 120 -15.58 6.82 4.33
N LYS A 121 -16.67 7.37 4.89
CA LYS A 121 -17.63 6.59 5.67
C LYS A 121 -18.24 5.46 4.84
N TYR A 122 -18.59 5.73 3.59
CA TYR A 122 -19.08 4.70 2.66
C TYR A 122 -18.04 3.60 2.40
N PHE A 123 -16.78 3.94 2.13
CA PHE A 123 -15.73 2.95 1.90
C PHE A 123 -15.41 2.14 3.16
N LYS A 124 -15.38 2.77 4.34
CA LYS A 124 -15.25 2.07 5.63
C LYS A 124 -16.36 1.05 5.81
N TYR A 125 -17.62 1.44 5.57
CA TYR A 125 -18.75 0.53 5.66
C TYR A 125 -18.65 -0.63 4.66
N LYS A 126 -18.22 -0.35 3.42
CA LYS A 126 -18.05 -1.35 2.39
C LYS A 126 -16.96 -2.37 2.74
N LEU A 127 -15.80 -1.91 3.22
CA LEU A 127 -14.68 -2.77 3.61
C LEU A 127 -15.02 -3.67 4.81
N LYS A 128 -15.84 -3.19 5.75
CA LYS A 128 -16.37 -4.02 6.85
C LYS A 128 -17.18 -5.22 6.38
N LYS A 129 -17.81 -5.13 5.20
CA LYS A 129 -18.63 -6.21 4.64
C LYS A 129 -17.85 -7.12 3.71
N ASN A 130 -17.04 -6.53 2.83
CA ASN A 130 -16.30 -7.26 1.81
C ASN A 130 -14.91 -6.65 1.61
N PRO A 131 -13.87 -7.48 1.46
CA PRO A 131 -12.56 -6.97 1.09
C PRO A 131 -12.59 -6.33 -0.30
N MET A 132 -11.69 -5.37 -0.52
CA MET A 132 -11.49 -4.74 -1.82
C MET A 132 -10.18 -5.23 -2.42
N PHE A 133 -10.22 -5.72 -3.65
CA PHE A 133 -9.02 -6.06 -4.42
C PHE A 133 -8.68 -4.91 -5.35
N ILE A 134 -7.40 -4.56 -5.43
CA ILE A 134 -6.92 -3.47 -6.28
C ILE A 134 -5.90 -3.96 -7.30
N ASN A 135 -5.86 -3.29 -8.45
CA ASN A 135 -4.85 -3.50 -9.48
C ASN A 135 -3.61 -2.65 -9.19
N LEU A 136 -2.44 -3.15 -9.59
CA LEU A 136 -1.15 -2.44 -9.51
C LEU A 136 -0.54 -2.32 -10.90
#